data_AF-A0A7S0U554-F1
#
_entry.id   AF-A0A7S0U554-F1
#
_cell.length_a   1.000
_cell.length_b   1.000
_cell.length_c   1.000
_cell.angle_alpha   90.00
_cell.angle_beta   90.00
_cell.angle_gamma   90.00
#
_symmetry.space_group_name_H-M   'P 1'
#
loop_
_entity.id
_entity.type
_entity.pdbx_description
1 polymer ?
#
loop_
_entity_poly.entity_id
_entity_poly.type
_entity_poly.pdbx_seq_one_letter_code
_entity_poly.pdbx_strand_id
1 'polypeptide(L)'
;MSGGSAKTNLKVREDPKLGPYVEGLTAMNADSYKEIERQLALGNNARSVASTHMNDVSSRAHTIFSIKFSQTIAEEIGDGKIRETKKVSKINLVDLAGSERQSNKQLSASEQARFKEGIAINKSLSALSNCIFALYKQSQETGKEGKKTHVPYRDSQLTWLLKESLGGNAKTIMLAAISPADINFEESLSTLQYAARAKRIKTNAVVNEDINNKIIRELRAEIEKLRQQVAGQQQDNEVEELRRQLLESKKMIEQMNSTFQEQLNSNNKPEAQQSRGGRPADTSMPQLVNLSEDPMMTECLVYYVSPGSTVLGSDVDE
;
A
#
# COMPACT_ATOMS: atom_id res chain seq x y z
N MET A 1 -22.67 -21.89 -21.61
CA MET A 1 -22.37 -20.51 -22.03
C MET A 1 -21.65 -19.82 -20.87
N SER A 2 -20.32 -19.70 -20.95
CA SER A 2 -19.51 -19.06 -19.90
C SER A 2 -19.63 -17.55 -20.04
N GLY A 3 -20.35 -16.91 -19.10
CA GLY A 3 -20.52 -15.47 -19.06
C GLY A 3 -19.17 -14.76 -18.95
N GLY A 4 -18.83 -13.98 -19.98
CA GLY A 4 -17.69 -13.08 -19.92
C GLY A 4 -17.97 -12.01 -18.87
N SER A 5 -17.22 -12.04 -17.77
CA SER A 5 -17.19 -10.94 -16.80
C SER A 5 -16.78 -9.67 -17.54
N ALA A 6 -17.65 -8.65 -17.52
CA ALA A 6 -17.36 -7.35 -18.07
C ALA A 6 -16.08 -6.80 -17.41
N LYS A 7 -15.12 -6.31 -18.22
CA LYS A 7 -13.89 -5.68 -17.73
C LYS A 7 -14.24 -4.48 -16.85
N THR A 8 -14.16 -4.64 -15.54
CA THR A 8 -14.37 -3.56 -14.57
C THR A 8 -13.11 -2.71 -14.51
N ASN A 9 -13.22 -1.44 -14.93
CA ASN A 9 -12.14 -0.47 -14.76
C ASN A 9 -12.08 -0.03 -13.30
N LEU A 10 -11.08 -0.52 -12.57
CA LEU A 10 -10.86 -0.16 -11.17
C LEU A 10 -10.36 1.29 -11.04
N LYS A 11 -10.75 1.97 -9.97
CA LYS A 11 -10.38 3.37 -9.70
C LYS A 11 -9.21 3.43 -8.72
N VAL A 12 -8.29 4.36 -8.95
CA VAL A 12 -7.25 4.71 -7.97
C VAL A 12 -7.82 5.75 -7.00
N ARG A 13 -7.68 5.48 -5.70
CA ARG A 13 -8.02 6.38 -4.59
C ARG A 13 -6.79 6.61 -3.72
N GLU A 14 -6.87 7.54 -2.78
CA GLU A 14 -5.77 7.87 -1.87
C GLU A 14 -6.30 7.94 -0.44
N ASP A 15 -5.74 7.11 0.43
CA ASP A 15 -6.00 7.14 1.87
C ASP A 15 -4.96 8.03 2.57
N PRO A 16 -5.35 8.85 3.57
CA PRO A 16 -4.41 9.73 4.27
C PRO A 16 -3.24 9.01 4.96
N LYS A 17 -3.41 7.75 5.38
CA LYS A 17 -2.40 6.94 6.06
C LYS A 17 -1.72 5.93 5.13
N LEU A 18 -2.48 5.26 4.28
CA LEU A 18 -2.01 4.17 3.42
C LEU A 18 -1.53 4.65 2.04
N GLY A 19 -1.80 5.91 1.70
CA GLY A 19 -1.47 6.47 0.40
C GLY A 19 -2.33 5.92 -0.73
N PRO A 20 -1.84 5.99 -1.98
CA PRO A 20 -2.59 5.57 -3.17
C PRO A 20 -2.89 4.06 -3.21
N TYR A 21 -4.14 3.70 -3.47
CA TYR A 21 -4.62 2.32 -3.57
C TYR A 21 -5.63 2.16 -4.72
N VAL A 22 -5.83 0.91 -5.17
CA VAL A 22 -6.83 0.58 -6.20
C VAL A 22 -8.09 0.06 -5.52
N GLU A 23 -9.18 0.78 -5.65
CA GLU A 23 -10.49 0.39 -5.14
C GLU A 23 -11.02 -0.84 -5.88
N GLY A 24 -11.51 -1.83 -5.14
CA GLY A 24 -12.04 -3.08 -5.71
C GLY A 24 -10.96 -4.06 -6.18
N LEU A 25 -9.67 -3.77 -5.95
CA LEU A 25 -8.60 -4.71 -6.25
C LEU A 25 -8.66 -5.90 -5.29
N THR A 26 -8.80 -7.10 -5.84
CA THR A 26 -8.80 -8.35 -5.06
C THR A 26 -7.44 -8.57 -4.41
N ALA A 27 -7.43 -8.79 -3.09
CA ALA A 27 -6.27 -9.22 -2.34
C ALA A 27 -6.43 -10.69 -1.95
N MET A 28 -5.48 -11.53 -2.35
CA MET A 28 -5.47 -12.96 -2.05
C MET A 28 -4.51 -13.23 -0.89
N ASN A 29 -4.96 -14.00 0.10
CA ASN A 29 -4.07 -14.50 1.15
C ASN A 29 -3.18 -15.60 0.57
N ALA A 30 -1.90 -15.57 0.93
CA ALA A 30 -0.94 -16.61 0.58
C ALA A 30 -0.14 -17.00 1.83
N ASP A 31 -0.13 -18.30 2.14
CA ASP A 31 0.53 -18.90 3.31
C ASP A 31 1.84 -19.61 2.96
N SER A 32 2.18 -19.69 1.66
CA SER A 32 3.32 -20.43 1.16
C SER A 32 3.85 -19.82 -0.14
N TYR A 33 5.12 -20.10 -0.46
CA TYR A 33 5.73 -19.71 -1.73
C TYR A 33 4.95 -20.25 -2.93
N LYS A 34 4.47 -21.50 -2.86
CA LYS A 34 3.71 -22.14 -3.93
C LYS A 34 2.43 -21.37 -4.27
N GLU A 35 1.75 -20.83 -3.26
CA GLU A 35 0.54 -20.02 -3.49
C GLU A 35 0.89 -18.68 -4.14
N ILE A 36 1.97 -18.02 -3.73
CA ILE A 36 2.47 -16.80 -4.38
C ILE A 36 2.82 -17.07 -5.85
N GLU A 37 3.54 -18.16 -6.12
CA GLU A 37 3.91 -18.59 -7.48
C GLU A 37 2.68 -18.88 -8.35
N ARG A 38 1.66 -19.54 -7.77
CA ARG A 38 0.38 -19.78 -8.44
C ARG A 38 -0.33 -18.47 -8.81
N GLN A 39 -0.40 -17.50 -7.90
CA GLN A 39 -1.01 -16.20 -8.16
C GLN A 39 -0.25 -15.43 -9.26
N LEU A 40 1.09 -15.49 -9.23
CA LEU A 40 1.93 -14.88 -10.25
C LEU A 40 1.68 -15.52 -11.63
N ALA A 41 1.58 -16.85 -11.71
CA ALA A 41 1.28 -17.58 -12.94
C ALA A 41 -0.12 -17.23 -13.49
N LEU A 42 -1.13 -17.13 -12.62
CA LEU A 42 -2.48 -16.69 -13.01
C LEU A 42 -2.46 -15.27 -13.60
N GLY A 43 -1.74 -14.34 -12.96
CA GLY A 43 -1.57 -12.97 -13.47
C GLY A 43 -0.89 -12.94 -14.85
N ASN A 44 0.17 -13.71 -15.03
CA ASN A 44 0.89 -13.80 -16.32
C ASN A 44 0.02 -14.43 -17.43
N ASN A 45 -0.77 -15.45 -17.10
CA ASN A 45 -1.71 -16.06 -18.06
C ASN A 45 -2.81 -15.08 -18.46
N ALA A 46 -3.40 -14.34 -17.50
CA ALA A 46 -4.38 -13.30 -17.79
C ALA A 46 -3.81 -12.19 -18.68
N ARG A 47 -2.55 -11.79 -18.45
CA ARG A 47 -1.82 -10.84 -19.30
C ARG A 47 -1.67 -11.35 -20.73
N SER A 48 -1.28 -12.63 -20.89
CA SER A 48 -1.06 -13.26 -22.19
C SER A 48 -2.35 -13.36 -23.01
N VAL A 49 -3.47 -13.75 -22.40
CA VAL A 49 -4.79 -13.83 -23.08
C VAL A 49 -5.28 -12.44 -23.50
N ALA A 50 -5.02 -11.40 -22.71
CA ALA A 50 -5.36 -10.03 -23.09
C ALA A 50 -4.58 -9.55 -24.33
N SER A 51 -3.35 -10.01 -24.52
CA SER A 51 -2.48 -9.64 -25.64
C SER A 51 -2.80 -10.35 -26.96
N THR A 52 -3.37 -11.56 -26.93
CA THR A 52 -3.73 -12.32 -28.14
C THR A 52 -5.06 -11.89 -28.73
N HIS A 53 -5.99 -11.37 -27.92
CA HIS A 53 -7.31 -10.92 -28.38
C HIS A 53 -7.35 -9.50 -28.96
N MET A 54 -6.35 -8.66 -28.65
CA MET A 54 -6.21 -7.30 -29.19
C MET A 54 -4.71 -6.98 -29.32
N ASN A 55 -4.23 -6.72 -30.55
CA ASN A 55 -2.86 -6.31 -30.97
C ASN A 55 -1.82 -6.10 -29.86
N ASP A 56 -0.69 -6.83 -29.87
CA ASP A 56 0.57 -6.57 -29.14
C ASP A 56 0.50 -5.62 -27.91
N VAL A 57 -0.46 -5.86 -27.00
CA VAL A 57 -0.70 -5.04 -25.80
C VAL A 57 0.38 -5.26 -24.75
N SER A 58 1.10 -6.38 -24.84
CA SER A 58 2.07 -6.82 -23.83
C SER A 58 3.25 -5.87 -23.66
N SER A 59 3.74 -5.26 -24.75
CA SER A 59 4.82 -4.26 -24.73
C SER A 59 4.37 -2.89 -24.22
N ARG A 60 3.05 -2.67 -24.12
CA ARG A 60 2.43 -1.36 -23.91
C ARG A 60 1.72 -1.22 -22.56
N ALA A 61 1.64 -2.30 -21.78
CA ALA A 61 1.00 -2.33 -20.47
C ALA A 61 2.04 -2.40 -19.34
N HIS A 62 1.70 -1.81 -18.20
CA HIS A 62 2.48 -1.94 -16.96
C HIS A 62 1.88 -3.03 -16.09
N THR A 63 2.71 -3.86 -15.47
CA THR A 63 2.27 -4.88 -14.51
C THR A 63 2.80 -4.52 -13.13
N ILE A 64 1.93 -4.47 -12.12
CA ILE A 64 2.32 -4.25 -10.72
C ILE A 64 1.87 -5.46 -9.92
N PHE A 65 2.82 -6.26 -9.46
CA PHE A 65 2.58 -7.35 -8.52
C PHE A 65 2.92 -6.87 -7.10
N SER A 66 1.93 -6.85 -6.21
CA SER A 66 2.08 -6.32 -4.86
C SER A 66 1.96 -7.42 -3.81
N ILE A 67 2.95 -7.54 -2.93
CA ILE A 67 2.90 -8.41 -1.75
C ILE A 67 2.76 -7.52 -0.51
N LYS A 68 1.67 -7.68 0.23
CA LYS A 68 1.49 -7.06 1.55
C LYS A 68 1.87 -8.08 2.61
N PHE A 69 2.99 -7.85 3.29
CA PHE A 69 3.49 -8.71 4.36
C PHE A 69 3.25 -8.04 5.70
N SER A 70 2.56 -8.72 6.62
CA SER A 70 2.29 -8.24 7.97
C SER A 70 2.97 -9.15 8.98
N GLN A 71 3.76 -8.56 9.87
CA GLN A 71 4.40 -9.25 10.98
C GLN A 71 3.78 -8.77 12.29
N THR A 72 3.38 -9.71 13.14
CA THR A 72 3.00 -9.44 14.53
C THR A 72 4.08 -10.01 15.43
N ILE A 73 4.63 -9.16 16.31
CA ILE A 73 5.65 -9.55 17.29
C ILE A 73 5.02 -9.41 18.66
N ALA A 74 4.89 -10.53 19.37
CA ALA A 74 4.44 -10.58 20.75
C ALA A 74 5.66 -10.56 21.68
N GLU A 75 5.73 -9.58 22.58
CA GLU A 75 6.78 -9.42 23.58
C GLU A 75 6.16 -9.48 24.98
N GLU A 76 6.70 -10.31 25.88
CA GLU A 76 6.33 -10.27 27.29
C GLU A 76 6.96 -9.02 27.93
N ILE A 77 6.13 -8.20 28.57
CA ILE A 77 6.53 -6.89 29.10
C ILE A 77 6.55 -6.83 30.63
N GLY A 78 6.49 -7.99 31.29
CA GLY A 78 6.42 -8.15 32.75
C GLY A 78 4.98 -8.41 33.23
N ASP A 79 4.86 -8.99 34.43
CA ASP A 79 3.58 -9.33 35.08
C ASP A 79 2.63 -10.20 34.22
N GLY A 80 3.18 -11.07 33.37
CA GLY A 80 2.42 -11.90 32.44
C GLY A 80 1.70 -11.12 31.33
N LYS A 81 1.99 -9.82 31.16
CA LYS A 81 1.40 -9.00 30.10
C LYS A 81 2.18 -9.19 28.80
N ILE A 82 1.44 -9.47 27.72
CA ILE A 82 1.97 -9.56 26.36
C ILE A 82 1.61 -8.28 25.61
N ARG A 83 2.61 -7.70 24.94
CA ARG A 83 2.41 -6.60 23.99
C ARG A 83 2.60 -7.11 22.58
N GLU A 84 1.63 -6.85 21.73
CA GLU A 84 1.74 -7.12 20.30
C GLU A 84 2.11 -5.85 19.54
N THR A 85 3.18 -5.93 18.75
CA THR A 85 3.55 -4.89 17.81
C THR A 85 3.36 -5.40 16.38
N LYS A 86 2.67 -4.61 15.56
CA LYS A 86 2.41 -4.96 14.16
C LYS A 86 3.26 -4.10 13.24
N LYS A 87 3.99 -4.76 12.35
CA LYS A 87 4.73 -4.13 11.25
C LYS A 87 4.11 -4.56 9.93
N VAL A 88 4.00 -3.64 8.99
CA VAL A 88 3.46 -3.92 7.65
C VAL A 88 4.45 -3.46 6.58
N SER A 89 4.77 -4.33 5.63
CA SER A 89 5.58 -3.97 4.47
C SER A 89 4.81 -4.25 3.19
N LYS A 90 4.94 -3.36 2.22
CA LYS A 90 4.41 -3.52 0.87
C LYS A 90 5.60 -3.65 -0.09
N ILE A 91 5.65 -4.77 -0.79
CA ILE A 91 6.66 -5.05 -1.82
C ILE A 91 5.95 -4.92 -3.17
N ASN A 92 6.41 -3.98 -3.99
CA ASN A 92 5.90 -3.79 -5.35
C ASN A 92 6.95 -4.28 -6.34
N LEU A 93 6.59 -5.29 -7.14
CA LEU A 93 7.35 -5.70 -8.32
C LEU A 93 6.68 -5.09 -9.54
N VAL A 94 7.38 -4.18 -10.21
CA VAL A 94 6.82 -3.38 -11.30
C VAL A 94 7.54 -3.73 -12.60
N ASP A 95 6.79 -4.27 -13.55
CA ASP A 95 7.22 -4.49 -14.93
C ASP A 95 6.63 -3.36 -15.79
N LEU A 96 7.50 -2.47 -16.26
CA LEU A 96 7.08 -1.29 -17.01
C LEU A 96 6.95 -1.63 -18.50
N ALA A 97 6.02 -0.96 -19.18
CA ALA A 97 5.95 -0.96 -20.63
C ALA A 97 7.26 -0.51 -21.28
N GLY A 98 7.45 -0.87 -22.56
CA GLY A 98 8.61 -0.49 -23.35
C GLY A 98 8.86 1.03 -23.35
N SER A 99 10.11 1.43 -23.14
CA SER A 99 10.51 2.85 -23.10
C SER A 99 10.77 3.46 -24.48
N GLU A 100 10.70 2.65 -25.53
CA GLU A 100 11.00 3.06 -26.89
C GLU A 100 10.06 4.14 -27.41
N ARG A 101 10.63 5.09 -28.15
CA ARG A 101 9.85 6.15 -28.78
C ARG A 101 9.34 5.68 -30.13
N GLN A 102 8.04 5.82 -30.36
CA GLN A 102 7.49 5.64 -31.70
C GLN A 102 8.03 6.73 -32.64
N SER A 103 8.79 6.33 -33.66
CA SER A 103 9.36 7.26 -34.64
C SER A 103 8.29 7.74 -35.63
N ASN A 104 8.14 9.06 -35.77
CA ASN A 104 7.11 9.74 -36.58
C ASN A 104 7.48 9.86 -38.08
N LYS A 105 8.33 8.99 -38.63
CA LYS A 105 8.78 9.14 -40.03
C LYS A 105 7.75 8.53 -40.99
N GLN A 106 6.99 9.43 -41.65
CA GLN A 106 6.05 9.15 -42.75
C GLN A 106 4.93 8.16 -42.42
N LEU A 107 3.95 8.64 -41.65
CA LEU A 107 2.73 7.91 -41.35
C LEU A 107 1.57 8.46 -42.21
N SER A 108 0.91 7.57 -42.95
CA SER A 108 -0.36 7.80 -43.64
C SER A 108 -1.48 8.17 -42.66
N ALA A 109 -2.62 8.64 -43.15
CA ALA A 109 -3.72 9.13 -42.30
C ALA A 109 -4.26 8.07 -41.31
N SER A 110 -4.26 6.78 -41.69
CA SER A 110 -4.63 5.66 -40.82
C SER A 110 -3.55 5.35 -39.77
N GLU A 111 -2.28 5.55 -40.12
CA GLU A 111 -1.14 5.40 -39.21
C GLU A 111 -1.05 6.57 -38.22
N GLN A 112 -1.54 7.77 -38.57
CA GLN A 112 -1.65 8.90 -37.64
C GLN A 112 -2.69 8.67 -36.53
N ALA A 113 -3.78 7.96 -36.81
CA ALA A 113 -4.75 7.56 -35.79
C ALA A 113 -4.14 6.56 -34.80
N ARG A 114 -3.39 5.56 -35.31
CA ARG A 114 -2.60 4.62 -34.49
C ARG A 114 -1.47 5.31 -33.72
N PHE A 115 -0.86 6.34 -34.29
CA PHE A 115 0.17 7.15 -33.64
C PHE A 115 -0.39 7.99 -32.48
N LYS A 116 -1.59 8.58 -32.65
CA LYS A 116 -2.31 9.25 -31.55
C LYS A 116 -2.65 8.29 -30.41
N GLU A 117 -3.00 7.04 -30.72
CA GLU A 117 -3.18 5.97 -29.73
C GLU A 117 -1.85 5.60 -29.04
N GLY A 118 -0.75 5.50 -29.80
CA GLY A 118 0.62 5.28 -29.29
C GLY A 118 1.15 6.39 -28.38
N ILE A 119 0.81 7.65 -28.67
CA ILE A 119 1.08 8.80 -27.79
C ILE A 119 0.34 8.64 -26.45
N ALA A 120 -0.91 8.15 -26.48
CA ALA A 120 -1.68 7.91 -25.26
C ALA A 120 -1.12 6.75 -24.41
N ILE A 121 -0.52 5.73 -25.04
CA ILE A 121 0.15 4.59 -24.38
C ILE A 121 1.36 5.08 -23.57
N ASN A 122 2.22 5.91 -24.16
CA ASN A 122 3.42 6.44 -23.50
C ASN A 122 3.15 7.58 -22.52
N LYS A 123 1.89 7.97 -22.29
CA LYS A 123 1.51 8.99 -21.31
C LYS A 123 1.99 8.63 -19.90
N SER A 124 1.87 7.36 -19.51
CA SER A 124 2.28 6.85 -18.21
C SER A 124 3.80 6.93 -17.98
N LEU A 125 4.61 6.51 -18.96
CA LEU A 125 6.07 6.61 -18.91
C LEU A 125 6.56 8.07 -19.01
N SER A 126 5.87 8.91 -19.79
CA SER A 126 6.14 10.34 -19.85
C SER A 126 5.87 11.03 -18.52
N ALA A 127 4.73 10.71 -17.87
CA ALA A 127 4.42 11.19 -16.53
C ALA A 127 5.46 10.72 -15.50
N LEU A 128 5.90 9.45 -15.61
CA LEU A 128 6.95 8.90 -14.75
C LEU A 128 8.27 9.66 -14.94
N SER A 129 8.65 9.94 -16.19
CA SER A 129 9.81 10.76 -16.53
C SER A 129 9.74 12.16 -15.93
N ASN A 130 8.57 12.80 -16.00
CA ASN A 130 8.34 14.12 -15.40
C ASN A 130 8.45 14.09 -13.87
N CYS A 131 7.93 13.04 -13.22
CA CYS A 131 8.07 12.85 -11.77
C CYS A 131 9.54 12.70 -11.37
N ILE A 132 10.29 11.82 -12.05
CA ILE A 132 11.72 11.62 -11.79
C ILE A 132 12.51 12.91 -12.01
N PHE A 133 12.21 13.65 -13.08
CA PHE A 133 12.89 14.92 -13.35
C PHE A 133 12.59 15.99 -12.29
N ALA A 134 11.34 16.10 -11.84
CA ALA A 134 10.96 17.02 -10.76
C ALA A 134 11.64 16.64 -9.42
N LEU A 135 11.65 15.35 -9.07
CA LEU A 135 12.34 14.84 -7.88
C LEU A 135 13.85 15.03 -7.96
N TYR A 136 14.44 14.83 -9.14
CA TYR A 136 15.84 15.13 -9.40
C TYR A 136 16.16 16.61 -9.15
N LYS A 137 15.33 17.55 -9.64
CA LYS A 137 15.50 18.98 -9.36
C LYS A 137 15.44 19.29 -7.87
N GLN A 138 14.44 18.75 -7.16
CA GLN A 138 14.37 18.89 -5.70
C GLN A 138 15.63 18.38 -4.99
N SER A 139 16.22 17.27 -5.47
CA SER A 139 17.45 16.72 -4.88
C SER A 139 18.67 17.63 -5.01
N GLN A 140 18.67 18.55 -6.00
CA GLN A 140 19.76 19.51 -6.24
C GLN A 140 19.58 20.82 -5.46
N GLU A 141 18.36 21.12 -5.01
CA GLU A 141 18.01 22.40 -4.37
C GLU A 141 18.23 22.40 -2.84
N THR A 142 18.96 21.43 -2.29
CA THR A 142 19.24 21.33 -0.85
C THR A 142 19.96 22.59 -0.33
N GLY A 143 19.28 23.36 0.53
CA GLY A 143 19.87 24.51 1.23
C GLY A 143 19.28 25.88 0.88
N LYS A 144 18.31 25.97 -0.03
CA LYS A 144 17.53 27.20 -0.22
C LYS A 144 16.15 26.99 0.38
N GLU A 145 15.66 27.96 1.17
CA GLU A 145 14.26 28.05 1.65
C GLU A 145 13.28 28.36 0.49
N GLY A 146 13.51 27.72 -0.66
CA GLY A 146 12.70 27.83 -1.86
C GLY A 146 11.48 26.92 -1.78
N LYS A 147 10.42 27.32 -2.48
CA LYS A 147 9.18 26.57 -2.66
C LYS A 147 9.50 25.20 -3.25
N LYS A 148 9.18 24.11 -2.55
CA LYS A 148 9.39 22.72 -3.04
C LYS A 148 8.80 22.59 -4.44
N THR A 149 9.60 22.14 -5.42
CA THR A 149 9.14 21.90 -6.79
C THR A 149 7.91 20.99 -6.77
N HIS A 150 6.82 21.33 -7.44
CA HIS A 150 5.68 20.42 -7.50
C HIS A 150 6.03 19.15 -8.31
N VAL A 151 5.74 17.96 -7.75
CA VAL A 151 5.94 16.67 -8.43
C VAL A 151 4.59 16.16 -8.95
N PRO A 152 4.41 15.96 -10.27
CA PRO A 152 3.12 15.71 -10.89
C PRO A 152 2.68 14.24 -10.84
N TYR A 153 2.57 13.67 -9.63
CA TYR A 153 2.20 12.26 -9.45
C TYR A 153 0.83 11.89 -10.05
N ARG A 154 -0.09 12.85 -10.15
CA ARG A 154 -1.46 12.63 -10.63
C ARG A 154 -1.60 12.62 -12.16
N ASP A 155 -0.53 12.88 -12.91
CA ASP A 155 -0.58 12.93 -14.38
C ASP A 155 -0.84 11.54 -15.01
N SER A 156 -0.60 10.46 -14.26
CA SER A 156 -0.97 9.10 -14.64
C SER A 156 -1.33 8.24 -13.43
N GLN A 157 -2.13 7.19 -13.65
CA GLN A 157 -2.45 6.20 -12.60
C GLN A 157 -1.18 5.50 -12.09
N LEU A 158 -0.23 5.21 -12.98
CA LEU A 158 1.05 4.60 -12.63
C LEU A 158 1.84 5.47 -11.63
N THR A 159 2.06 6.74 -11.97
CA THR A 159 2.80 7.67 -11.10
C THR A 159 2.08 7.94 -9.79
N TRP A 160 0.75 7.87 -9.80
CA TRP A 160 -0.03 8.03 -8.58
C TRP A 160 0.14 6.81 -7.68
N LEU A 161 0.00 5.59 -8.20
CA LEU A 161 0.23 4.35 -7.45
C LEU A 161 1.67 4.21 -6.95
N LEU A 162 2.65 4.72 -7.71
CA LEU A 162 4.08 4.67 -7.36
C LEU A 162 4.58 5.90 -6.60
N LYS A 163 3.69 6.82 -6.19
CA LYS A 163 4.05 8.04 -5.46
C LYS A 163 4.99 7.78 -4.29
N GLU A 164 4.66 6.79 -3.46
CA GLU A 164 5.50 6.41 -2.31
C GLU A 164 6.82 5.77 -2.74
N SER A 165 6.78 4.97 -3.82
CA SER A 165 7.96 4.30 -4.37
C SER A 165 8.97 5.26 -5.00
N LEU A 166 8.57 6.43 -5.47
CA LEU A 166 9.50 7.34 -6.15
C LEU A 166 10.17 8.35 -5.22
N GLY A 167 9.44 8.91 -4.26
CA GLY A 167 9.96 9.97 -3.38
C GLY A 167 9.42 9.93 -1.95
N GLY A 168 8.74 8.85 -1.55
CA GLY A 168 8.10 8.71 -0.24
C GLY A 168 8.78 7.66 0.64
N ASN A 169 7.95 6.96 1.41
CA ASN A 169 8.37 5.92 2.32
C ASN A 169 8.56 4.58 1.59
N ALA A 170 9.69 4.43 0.90
CA ALA A 170 10.02 3.19 0.20
C ALA A 170 11.53 2.98 0.08
N LYS A 171 11.93 1.72 0.05
CA LYS A 171 13.25 1.30 -0.44
C LYS A 171 13.10 0.94 -1.91
N THR A 172 13.63 1.79 -2.79
CA THR A 172 13.36 1.69 -4.22
C THR A 172 14.59 1.25 -4.98
N ILE A 173 14.42 0.21 -5.79
CA ILE A 173 15.44 -0.32 -6.69
C ILE A 173 14.89 -0.16 -8.10
N MET A 174 15.65 0.47 -8.97
CA MET A 174 15.35 0.56 -10.39
C MET A 174 16.31 -0.34 -11.16
N LEU A 175 15.77 -1.24 -11.99
CA LEU A 175 16.55 -2.04 -12.93
C LEU A 175 16.43 -1.40 -14.32
N ALA A 176 17.56 -0.97 -14.87
CA ALA A 176 17.65 -0.40 -16.21
C ALA A 176 18.11 -1.49 -17.18
N ALA A 177 17.16 -2.15 -17.85
CA ALA A 177 17.46 -3.14 -18.87
C ALA A 177 17.83 -2.43 -20.18
N ILE A 178 19.01 -2.74 -20.73
CA ILE A 178 19.52 -2.15 -21.97
C ILE A 178 20.00 -3.26 -22.92
N SER A 179 20.01 -2.94 -24.21
CA SER A 179 20.53 -3.83 -25.25
C SER A 179 21.96 -3.41 -25.61
N PRO A 180 22.91 -4.35 -25.73
CA PRO A 180 24.27 -4.03 -26.18
C PRO A 180 24.37 -3.80 -27.69
N ALA A 181 23.33 -4.12 -28.47
CA ALA A 181 23.34 -3.95 -29.93
C ALA A 181 23.42 -2.48 -30.35
N ASP A 182 24.22 -2.22 -31.38
CA ASP A 182 24.43 -0.90 -32.00
C ASP A 182 23.14 -0.25 -32.50
N ILE A 183 22.23 -1.05 -33.08
CA ILE A 183 20.92 -0.58 -33.54
C ILE A 183 20.07 0.05 -32.41
N ASN A 184 20.36 -0.29 -31.16
CA ASN A 184 19.63 0.16 -29.96
C ASN A 184 20.42 1.21 -29.16
N PHE A 185 21.46 1.82 -29.75
CA PHE A 185 22.33 2.77 -29.05
C PHE A 185 21.55 3.95 -28.43
N GLU A 186 20.68 4.61 -29.20
CA GLU A 186 19.92 5.79 -28.76
C GLU A 186 18.95 5.48 -27.60
N GLU A 187 18.25 4.34 -27.67
CA GLU A 187 17.33 3.89 -26.62
C GLU A 187 18.09 3.47 -25.36
N SER A 188 19.23 2.78 -25.52
CA SER A 188 20.08 2.38 -24.40
C SER A 188 20.69 3.60 -23.70
N LEU A 189 21.16 4.59 -24.45
CA LEU A 189 21.65 5.86 -23.92
C LEU A 189 20.53 6.61 -23.16
N SER A 190 19.33 6.66 -23.72
CA SER A 190 18.16 7.28 -23.08
C SER A 190 17.81 6.62 -21.75
N THR A 191 17.79 5.29 -21.71
CA THR A 191 17.56 4.50 -20.48
C THR A 191 18.65 4.73 -19.43
N LEU A 192 19.92 4.79 -19.82
CA LEU A 192 21.03 5.08 -18.91
C LEU A 192 20.95 6.50 -18.32
N GLN A 193 20.65 7.50 -19.14
CA GLN A 193 20.46 8.88 -18.67
C GLN A 193 19.29 8.99 -17.69
N TYR A 194 18.21 8.27 -17.97
CA TYR A 194 17.07 8.18 -17.08
C TYR A 194 17.43 7.57 -15.73
N ALA A 195 18.11 6.41 -15.74
CA ALA A 195 18.57 5.73 -14.53
C ALA A 195 19.56 6.59 -13.72
N ALA A 196 20.44 7.33 -14.39
CA ALA A 196 21.37 8.26 -13.75
C ALA A 196 20.67 9.40 -12.99
N ARG A 197 19.54 9.90 -13.52
CA ARG A 197 18.69 10.89 -12.81
C ARG A 197 17.96 10.23 -11.64
N ALA A 198 17.36 9.07 -11.85
CA ALA A 198 16.64 8.32 -10.82
C ALA A 198 17.52 8.00 -9.61
N LYS A 199 18.79 7.63 -9.85
CA LYS A 199 19.80 7.35 -8.80
C LYS A 199 20.02 8.50 -7.80
N ARG A 200 19.72 9.74 -8.19
CA ARG A 200 19.91 10.92 -7.33
C ARG A 200 18.70 11.25 -6.45
N ILE A 201 17.57 10.58 -6.68
CA ILE A 201 16.38 10.76 -5.87
C ILE A 201 16.59 10.10 -4.51
N LYS A 202 16.28 10.83 -3.43
CA LYS A 202 16.35 10.33 -2.06
C LYS A 202 14.94 9.98 -1.58
N THR A 203 14.70 8.71 -1.27
CA THR A 203 13.51 8.27 -0.55
C THR A 203 13.75 8.34 0.96
N ASN A 204 12.68 8.43 1.75
CA ASN A 204 12.74 8.45 3.21
C ASN A 204 12.06 7.20 3.78
N ALA A 205 12.75 6.07 3.72
CA ALA A 205 12.22 4.79 4.19
C ALA A 205 12.18 4.72 5.72
N VAL A 206 10.98 4.56 6.28
CA VAL A 206 10.66 4.42 7.70
C VAL A 206 9.89 3.12 7.91
N VAL A 207 10.11 2.46 9.05
CA VAL A 207 9.36 1.25 9.42
C VAL A 207 7.88 1.58 9.59
N ASN A 208 6.99 0.88 8.89
CA ASN A 208 5.55 1.06 9.06
C ASN A 208 5.09 0.27 10.28
N GLU A 209 4.94 0.98 11.38
CA GLU A 209 4.40 0.48 12.64
C GLU A 209 3.47 1.54 13.24
N ASP A 210 2.63 1.12 14.18
CA ASP A 210 1.76 2.06 14.89
C ASP A 210 2.60 3.10 15.66
N ILE A 211 2.19 4.37 15.61
CA ILE A 211 2.86 5.49 16.29
C ILE A 211 2.98 5.21 17.79
N ASN A 212 1.94 4.64 18.41
CA ASN A 212 1.96 4.30 19.82
C ASN A 212 3.02 3.22 20.11
N ASN A 213 3.08 2.19 19.27
CA ASN A 213 4.08 1.13 19.38
C ASN A 213 5.52 1.66 19.18
N LYS A 214 5.71 2.60 18.26
CA LYS A 214 6.99 3.28 18.04
C LYS A 214 7.42 4.05 19.28
N ILE A 215 6.55 4.91 19.83
CA ILE A 215 6.85 5.72 21.02
C ILE A 215 7.18 4.82 22.21
N ILE A 216 6.38 3.78 22.47
CA ILE A 216 6.65 2.86 23.58
C ILE A 216 8.01 2.16 23.41
N ARG A 217 8.39 1.79 22.19
CA ARG A 217 9.71 1.17 21.93
C ARG A 217 10.85 2.16 22.20
N GLU A 218 10.74 3.40 21.71
CA GLU A 218 11.76 4.44 21.91
C GLU A 218 11.93 4.78 23.40
N LEU A 219 10.82 4.98 24.12
CA LEU A 219 10.87 5.24 25.56
C LEU A 219 11.47 4.07 26.36
N ARG A 220 11.22 2.81 25.97
CA ARG A 220 11.85 1.64 26.60
C ARG A 220 13.35 1.57 26.35
N ALA A 221 13.79 1.86 25.13
CA ALA A 221 15.21 1.91 24.80
C ALA A 221 15.93 3.00 25.61
N GLU A 222 15.28 4.16 25.77
CA GLU A 222 15.79 5.23 26.61
C GLU A 222 15.83 4.84 28.09
N ILE A 223 14.79 4.18 28.61
CA ILE A 223 14.78 3.63 29.98
C ILE A 223 15.96 2.68 30.20
N GLU A 224 16.24 1.80 29.25
CA GLU A 224 17.33 0.83 29.38
C GLU A 224 18.70 1.52 29.37
N LYS A 225 18.89 2.49 28.49
CA LYS A 225 20.09 3.32 28.44
C LYS A 225 20.29 4.11 29.74
N LEU A 226 19.24 4.76 30.24
CA LEU A 226 19.25 5.50 31.51
C LEU A 226 19.54 4.56 32.69
N ARG A 227 18.98 3.34 32.70
CA ARG A 227 19.28 2.33 33.72
C ARG A 227 20.77 1.96 33.71
N GLN A 228 21.36 1.76 32.55
CA GLN A 228 22.79 1.44 32.43
C GLN A 228 23.68 2.60 32.92
N GLN A 229 23.30 3.84 32.63
CA GLN A 229 24.01 5.03 33.14
C GLN A 229 23.92 5.16 34.66
N VAL A 230 22.73 4.90 35.24
CA VAL A 230 22.51 4.96 36.69
C VAL A 230 23.14 3.77 37.43
N ALA A 231 23.28 2.60 36.79
CA ALA A 231 23.87 1.40 37.40
C ALA A 231 25.39 1.50 37.65
N GLY A 232 26.08 2.47 37.03
CA GLY A 232 27.53 2.64 37.13
C GLY A 232 28.02 3.76 38.05
N GLN A 233 27.15 4.60 38.61
CA GLN A 233 27.55 5.81 39.36
C GLN A 233 26.80 5.92 40.70
N GLN A 234 27.55 5.99 41.79
CA GLN A 234 27.02 6.22 43.13
C GLN A 234 27.25 7.68 43.54
N GLN A 235 26.14 8.40 43.70
CA GLN A 235 26.00 9.74 44.30
C GLN A 235 26.69 10.89 43.56
N ASP A 236 26.04 11.32 42.47
CA ASP A 236 26.17 12.67 41.92
C ASP A 236 24.76 13.24 41.67
N ASN A 237 24.58 14.56 41.79
CA ASN A 237 23.30 15.24 41.51
C ASN A 237 22.76 14.92 40.10
N GLU A 238 23.65 14.63 39.16
CA GLU A 238 23.32 14.22 37.78
C GLU A 238 22.64 12.83 37.73
N VAL A 239 22.99 11.91 38.64
CA VAL A 239 22.37 10.58 38.75
C VAL A 239 20.95 10.67 39.30
N GLU A 240 20.68 11.61 40.22
CA GLU A 240 19.33 11.87 40.73
C GLU A 240 18.42 12.49 39.64
N GLU A 241 18.95 13.40 38.81
CA GLU A 241 18.23 13.95 37.65
C GLU A 241 17.88 12.84 36.63
N LEU A 242 18.84 11.96 36.32
CA LEU A 242 18.62 10.78 35.45
C LEU A 242 17.59 9.80 36.03
N ARG A 243 17.59 9.58 37.36
CA ARG A 243 16.57 8.79 38.06
C ARG A 243 15.17 9.41 37.95
N ARG A 244 15.06 10.74 38.03
CA ARG A 244 13.78 11.45 37.84
C ARG A 244 13.25 11.28 36.42
N GLN A 245 14.11 11.50 35.42
CA GLN A 245 13.76 11.30 34.00
C GLN A 245 13.34 9.85 33.71
N LEU A 246 14.03 8.87 34.32
CA LEU A 246 13.67 7.46 34.22
C LEU A 246 12.26 7.18 34.78
N LEU A 247 11.92 7.76 35.93
CA LEU A 247 10.61 7.60 36.56
C LEU A 247 9.50 8.25 35.74
N GLU A 248 9.73 9.44 35.19
CA GLU A 248 8.79 10.12 34.29
C GLU A 248 8.55 9.31 33.00
N SER A 249 9.61 8.84 32.35
CA SER A 249 9.49 7.99 31.15
C SER A 249 8.72 6.69 31.44
N LYS A 250 8.95 6.05 32.59
CA LYS A 250 8.19 4.85 33.00
C LYS A 250 6.70 5.12 33.15
N LYS A 251 6.33 6.21 33.85
CA LYS A 251 4.92 6.61 34.01
C LYS A 251 4.25 6.90 32.69
N MET A 252 4.96 7.55 31.76
CA MET A 252 4.43 7.87 30.43
C MET A 252 4.10 6.60 29.62
N ILE A 253 4.95 5.58 29.70
CA ILE A 253 4.69 4.27 29.06
C ILE A 253 3.49 3.56 29.68
N GLU A 254 3.35 3.58 31.00
CA GLU A 254 2.19 2.98 31.68
C GLU A 254 0.88 3.65 31.26
N GLN A 255 0.84 4.99 31.23
CA GLN A 255 -0.32 5.73 30.76
C GLN A 255 -0.66 5.39 29.31
N MET A 256 0.34 5.40 28.43
CA MET A 256 0.14 5.09 27.01
C MET A 256 -0.36 3.65 26.78
N ASN A 257 0.16 2.67 27.54
CA ASN A 257 -0.33 1.29 27.50
C ASN A 257 -1.77 1.18 28.01
N SER A 258 -2.14 1.90 29.07
CA SER A 258 -3.51 1.93 29.60
C SER A 258 -4.48 2.51 28.59
N THR A 259 -4.16 3.68 28.01
CA THR A 259 -4.99 4.31 26.97
C THR A 259 -5.14 3.41 25.74
N PHE A 260 -4.07 2.71 25.34
CA PHE A 260 -4.13 1.79 24.22
C PHE A 260 -4.98 0.55 24.51
N GLN A 261 -4.86 -0.03 25.71
CA GLN A 261 -5.74 -1.12 26.16
C GLN A 261 -7.21 -0.68 26.21
N GLU A 262 -7.49 0.52 26.69
CA GLU A 262 -8.83 1.10 26.69
C GLU A 262 -9.39 1.26 25.27
N GLN A 263 -8.57 1.71 24.31
CA GLN A 263 -8.95 1.82 22.89
C GLN A 263 -9.18 0.47 22.21
N LEU A 264 -8.34 -0.53 22.49
CA LEU A 264 -8.57 -1.90 22.02
C LEU A 264 -9.86 -2.47 22.60
N ASN A 265 -10.11 -2.23 23.89
CA ASN A 265 -11.33 -2.68 24.56
C ASN A 265 -12.57 -1.91 24.09
N SER A 266 -12.46 -0.62 23.73
CA SER A 266 -13.57 0.13 23.15
C SER A 266 -13.88 -0.32 21.73
N ASN A 267 -12.86 -0.67 20.94
CA ASN A 267 -13.04 -1.18 19.58
C ASN A 267 -13.52 -2.64 19.55
N ASN A 268 -13.26 -3.42 20.61
CA ASN A 268 -13.74 -4.80 20.77
C ASN A 268 -15.04 -4.91 21.59
N LYS A 269 -15.62 -3.80 22.05
CA LYS A 269 -17.01 -3.83 22.54
C LYS A 269 -17.90 -3.94 21.30
N PRO A 270 -18.74 -5.00 21.16
CA PRO A 270 -19.86 -4.90 20.24
C PRO A 270 -20.62 -3.66 20.70
N GLU A 271 -20.82 -2.69 19.80
CA GLU A 271 -21.69 -1.57 20.08
C GLU A 271 -23.01 -2.16 20.57
N ALA A 272 -23.28 -2.01 21.87
CA ALA A 272 -24.63 -2.10 22.39
C ALA A 272 -25.37 -0.92 21.78
N GLN A 273 -25.79 -1.08 20.52
CA GLN A 273 -26.82 -0.27 19.92
C GLN A 273 -27.96 -0.30 20.92
N GLN A 274 -28.27 0.86 21.46
CA GLN A 274 -29.48 1.10 22.22
C GLN A 274 -30.65 0.62 21.38
N SER A 275 -31.10 -0.60 21.66
CA SER A 275 -32.28 -1.19 21.09
C SER A 275 -33.48 -0.35 21.53
N ARG A 276 -33.95 0.52 20.64
CA ARG A 276 -35.39 0.75 20.50
C ARG A 276 -36.02 -0.59 20.14
N GLY A 277 -36.59 -1.24 21.15
CA GLY A 277 -37.64 -2.25 21.03
C GLY A 277 -37.35 -3.48 20.16
N GLY A 278 -36.87 -4.55 20.78
CA GLY A 278 -36.88 -5.89 20.18
C GLY A 278 -36.29 -6.90 21.15
N ARG A 279 -37.02 -7.98 21.45
CA ARG A 279 -36.57 -9.06 22.36
C ARG A 279 -35.21 -9.64 21.93
N PRO A 280 -34.38 -10.12 22.88
CA PRO A 280 -33.10 -10.76 22.56
C PRO A 280 -33.33 -11.98 21.65
N ALA A 281 -32.64 -12.02 20.51
CA ALA A 281 -32.79 -13.08 19.54
C ALA A 281 -31.97 -14.31 19.91
N ASP A 282 -32.66 -15.45 19.90
CA ASP A 282 -32.13 -16.79 20.08
C ASP A 282 -31.18 -17.13 18.90
N THR A 283 -29.94 -17.50 19.22
CA THR A 283 -28.85 -17.77 18.26
C THR A 283 -28.96 -19.14 17.58
N SER A 284 -30.04 -19.90 17.81
CA SER A 284 -30.23 -21.25 17.28
C SER A 284 -30.85 -21.33 15.87
N MET A 285 -31.31 -20.22 15.28
CA MET A 285 -31.95 -20.19 13.96
C MET A 285 -31.03 -19.60 12.87
N PRO A 286 -31.01 -20.16 11.65
CA PRO A 286 -30.23 -19.62 10.53
C PRO A 286 -30.73 -18.23 10.12
N GLN A 287 -29.79 -17.33 9.80
CA GLN A 287 -30.05 -15.90 9.57
C GLN A 287 -29.38 -15.43 8.27
N LEU A 288 -30.00 -14.47 7.61
CA LEU A 288 -29.46 -13.76 6.47
C LEU A 288 -29.12 -12.34 6.90
N VAL A 289 -27.90 -11.91 6.58
CA VAL A 289 -27.41 -10.59 6.92
C VAL A 289 -27.12 -9.79 5.65
N ASN A 290 -27.38 -8.49 5.70
CA ASN A 290 -27.02 -7.55 4.65
C ASN A 290 -25.48 -7.43 4.54
N LEU A 291 -24.95 -7.47 3.31
CA LEU A 291 -23.57 -7.10 3.00
C LEU A 291 -23.56 -5.75 2.26
N SER A 292 -22.94 -4.74 2.86
CA SER A 292 -22.86 -3.37 2.31
C SER A 292 -21.41 -2.99 2.00
N GLU A 293 -21.20 -2.10 1.03
CA GLU A 293 -19.85 -1.58 0.72
C GLU A 293 -19.30 -0.65 1.83
N ASP A 294 -20.18 -0.13 2.69
CA ASP A 294 -19.80 0.50 3.95
C ASP A 294 -19.67 -0.56 5.05
N PRO A 295 -18.47 -0.80 5.62
CA PRO A 295 -18.26 -1.78 6.69
C PRO A 295 -19.10 -1.51 7.93
N MET A 296 -19.51 -0.26 8.17
CA MET A 296 -20.37 0.08 9.32
C MET A 296 -21.85 -0.24 9.09
N MET A 297 -22.25 -0.53 7.85
CA MET A 297 -23.62 -0.85 7.46
C MET A 297 -23.82 -2.32 7.11
N THR A 298 -22.72 -3.07 6.98
CA THR A 298 -22.73 -4.53 6.84
C THR A 298 -23.24 -5.15 8.14
N GLU A 299 -24.05 -6.20 8.03
CA GLU A 299 -24.68 -6.91 9.15
C GLU A 299 -25.72 -6.11 9.96
N CYS A 300 -26.05 -4.87 9.55
CA CYS A 300 -27.07 -4.07 10.24
C CYS A 300 -28.52 -4.53 10.00
N LEU A 301 -28.77 -5.31 8.95
CA LEU A 301 -30.10 -5.90 8.69
C LEU A 301 -29.99 -7.42 8.78
N VAL A 302 -30.80 -8.01 9.65
CA VAL A 302 -30.80 -9.44 9.94
C VAL A 302 -32.21 -9.99 9.71
N TYR A 303 -32.33 -11.00 8.84
CA TYR A 303 -33.58 -11.70 8.55
C TYR A 303 -33.49 -13.14 9.04
N TYR A 304 -34.42 -13.56 9.88
CA TYR A 304 -34.47 -14.94 10.39
C TYR A 304 -35.15 -15.84 9.37
N VAL A 305 -34.52 -16.97 9.04
CA VAL A 305 -35.10 -17.97 8.14
C VAL A 305 -35.80 -19.02 8.99
N SER A 306 -37.12 -19.03 8.94
CA SER A 306 -37.94 -20.04 9.62
C SER A 306 -37.72 -21.42 8.99
N PRO A 307 -37.84 -22.53 9.76
CA PRO A 307 -37.77 -23.88 9.21
C PRO A 307 -38.81 -24.10 8.11
N GLY A 308 -38.38 -24.50 6.91
CA GLY A 308 -39.23 -24.65 5.73
C GLY A 308 -38.51 -24.21 4.45
N SER A 309 -39.27 -24.07 3.36
CA SER A 309 -38.75 -23.48 2.10
C SER A 309 -38.94 -21.97 2.12
N THR A 310 -37.85 -21.20 1.95
CA THR A 310 -37.88 -19.73 1.85
C THR A 310 -37.32 -19.32 0.50
N VAL A 311 -38.08 -18.52 -0.27
CA VAL A 311 -37.69 -18.02 -1.59
C VAL A 311 -37.23 -16.56 -1.45
N LEU A 312 -36.11 -16.21 -2.09
CA LEU A 312 -35.50 -14.87 -2.05
C LEU A 312 -35.27 -14.38 -3.48
N GLY A 313 -35.91 -13.27 -3.84
CA GLY A 313 -35.88 -12.69 -5.19
C GLY A 313 -37.27 -12.19 -5.60
N SER A 314 -37.37 -11.44 -6.69
CA SER A 314 -38.67 -11.11 -7.31
C SER A 314 -39.20 -12.32 -8.07
N ASP A 315 -40.46 -12.69 -7.83
CA ASP A 315 -41.14 -13.73 -8.61
C ASP A 315 -41.08 -13.38 -10.11
N VAL A 316 -40.53 -14.29 -10.92
CA VAL A 316 -40.67 -14.23 -12.37
C VAL A 316 -41.87 -15.10 -12.73
N ASP A 317 -43.06 -14.53 -12.53
CA ASP A 317 -44.28 -14.90 -13.25
C ASP A 317 -44.98 -13.59 -13.61
N GLU A 318 -44.48 -12.93 -14.66
CA GLU A 318 -45.21 -12.06 -15.59
C GLU A 318 -44.42 -11.91 -16.91
#